data_AF-A0A929DQA4-F1
#
_entry.id   AF-A0A929DQA4-F1
#
_cell.length_a   1.000
_cell.length_b   1.000
_cell.length_c   1.000
_cell.angle_alpha   90.00
_cell.angle_beta   90.00
_cell.angle_gamma   90.00
#
_symmetry.space_group_name_H-M   'P 1'
#
loop_
_entity.id
_entity.type
_entity.pdbx_description
1 polymer ?
#
loop_
_entity_poly.entity_id
_entity_poly.type
_entity_poly.pdbx_seq_one_letter_code
_entity_poly.pdbx_strand_id
1 'polypeptide(L)' 'MRIGVIALQGDFAEHTAVLSRCGVDALPVRLPSQLDELDGIVIPGGESTTLNRLMAEYSLIEPL' A
#
# COMPACT_ATOMS: atom_id res chain seq x y z
N MET A 1 -3.66 4.78 -14.59
CA MET A 1 -2.78 3.94 -13.78
C MET A 1 -3.16 4.16 -12.32
N ARG A 2 -3.58 3.11 -11.65
CA ARG A 2 -4.06 3.09 -10.27
C ARG A 2 -3.08 2.31 -9.41
N ILE A 3 -2.49 2.97 -8.42
CA ILE A 3 -1.43 2.40 -7.59
C ILE A 3 -1.91 2.36 -6.13
N GLY A 4 -1.85 1.18 -5.52
CA GLY A 4 -2.11 1.02 -4.09
C GLY A 4 -0.86 1.34 -3.28
N VAL A 5 -1.03 1.95 -2.11
CA VAL A 5 0.04 2.13 -1.12
C VAL A 5 -0.38 1.44 0.17
N ILE A 6 0.37 0.45 0.63
CA ILE A 6 0.06 -0.25 1.89
C ILE A 6 0.05 0.77 3.05
N ALA A 7 -1.06 0.86 3.76
CA ALA A 7 -1.33 1.87 4.78
C ALA A 7 -1.59 1.25 6.16
N LEU A 8 -0.84 0.19 6.50
CA LEU A 8 -0.88 -0.49 7.80
C LEU A 8 0.07 0.14 8.82
N GLN A 9 1.23 0.63 8.38
CA GLN A 9 2.25 1.26 9.20
C GLN A 9 3.16 2.13 8.31
N GLY A 10 3.68 3.23 8.84
CA GLY A 10 4.72 4.04 8.19
C GLY A 10 4.22 5.20 7.33
N ASP A 11 5.08 5.63 6.41
CA ASP A 11 5.05 6.92 5.69
C ASP A 11 4.22 6.87 4.38
N PHE A 12 3.06 6.20 4.41
CA PHE A 12 2.23 6.03 3.20
C PHE A 12 1.69 7.38 2.65
N ALA A 13 1.56 8.39 3.52
CA ALA A 13 1.02 9.70 3.15
C ALA A 13 1.94 10.43 2.15
N GLU A 14 3.25 10.42 2.39
CA GLU A 14 4.25 10.99 1.48
C GLU A 14 4.23 10.31 0.11
N HIS A 15 4.17 8.97 0.09
CA HIS A 15 4.07 8.20 -1.15
C HIS A 15 2.81 8.57 -1.95
N THR A 16 1.66 8.63 -1.28
CA THR A 16 0.38 8.98 -1.93
C THR A 16 0.42 10.39 -2.50
N ALA A 17 1.00 11.34 -1.76
CA ALA A 17 1.14 12.74 -2.19
C ALA A 17 2.08 12.88 -3.39
N VAL A 18 3.23 12.19 -3.39
CA VAL A 18 4.18 12.21 -4.52
C VAL A 18 3.57 11.59 -5.77
N LEU A 19 2.91 10.43 -5.65
CA LEU A 19 2.24 9.76 -6.77
C LEU A 19 1.12 10.65 -7.36
N SER A 20 0.34 11.29 -6.50
CA SER A 20 -0.71 12.24 -6.93
C SER A 20 -0.11 13.42 -7.72
N ARG A 21 1.04 13.96 -7.28
CA ARG A 21 1.77 15.02 -8.01
C ARG A 21 2.32 14.56 -9.37
N CYS A 22 2.58 13.26 -9.52
CA CYS A 22 2.96 12.65 -10.80
C CYS A 22 1.76 12.31 -11.70
N GLY A 23 0.52 12.63 -11.28
CA GLY A 23 -0.70 12.34 -12.05
C GLY A 23 -1.15 10.88 -11.95
N VAL A 24 -0.69 10.14 -10.93
CA VAL A 24 -1.10 8.76 -10.66
C VAL A 24 -2.24 8.75 -9.64
N ASP A 25 -3.28 7.96 -9.89
CA ASP A 25 -4.33 7.72 -8.90
C ASP A 25 -3.78 6.78 -7.82
N ALA A 26 -3.46 7.35 -6.65
CA ALA A 26 -2.83 6.64 -5.54
C ALA A 26 -3.81 6.48 -4.37
N LEU A 27 -3.98 5.24 -3.91
CA LEU A 27 -4.97 4.90 -2.89
C LEU A 27 -4.34 4.13 -1.72
N PRO A 28 -4.67 4.48 -0.47
CA PRO A 28 -4.21 3.71 0.69
C PRO A 28 -4.93 2.36 0.78
N VAL A 29 -4.15 1.29 0.87
CA VAL A 29 -4.61 -0.11 0.96
C VAL A 29 -4.44 -0.62 2.39
N ARG A 30 -5.53 -1.08 3.00
CA ARG A 30 -5.57 -1.68 4.34
C ARG A 30 -6.22 -3.06 4.36
N LEU A 31 -7.01 -3.37 3.34
CA LEU A 31 -7.75 -4.61 3.20
C LEU A 31 -7.44 -5.26 1.85
N PRO A 32 -7.46 -6.60 1.76
CA PRO A 32 -7.24 -7.34 0.52
C PRO A 32 -8.15 -6.91 -0.63
N SER A 33 -9.43 -6.61 -0.35
CA SER A 33 -10.40 -6.16 -1.37
C SER A 33 -10.08 -4.81 -2.00
N GLN A 34 -9.09 -4.08 -1.48
CA GLN A 34 -8.63 -2.82 -2.07
C GLN A 34 -7.46 -3.04 -3.04
N LEU A 35 -6.98 -4.28 -3.17
CA LEU A 35 -6.00 -4.68 -4.18
C LEU A 35 -6.64 -4.89 -5.55
N ASP A 36 -7.96 -5.09 -5.56
CA ASP A 36 -8.73 -5.24 -6.78
C ASP A 36 -8.59 -4.00 -7.66
N GLU A 37 -8.41 -4.23 -8.97
CA GLU A 37 -8.31 -3.17 -9.99
C GLU A 37 -7.09 -2.23 -9.84
N LEU A 38 -6.06 -2.63 -9.09
CA LEU A 38 -4.78 -1.91 -9.06
C LEU A 38 -3.85 -2.37 -10.18
N ASP A 39 -3.16 -1.41 -10.80
CA ASP A 39 -2.10 -1.66 -11.79
C ASP A 39 -0.75 -1.96 -11.12
N GLY A 40 -0.63 -1.68 -9.82
CA GLY A 40 0.58 -1.91 -9.06
C GLY A 40 0.44 -1.52 -7.59
N ILE A 41 1.44 -1.90 -6.80
CA ILE A 41 1.45 -1.64 -5.36
C ILE A 41 2.79 -1.09 -4.89
N VAL A 42 2.73 -0.19 -3.91
CA VAL A 42 3.86 0.34 -3.17
C VAL A 42 3.80 -0.20 -1.75
N ILE A 43 4.89 -0.85 -1.34
CA ILE A 43 5.15 -1.24 0.03
C ILE A 43 6.06 -0.14 0.62
N PRO A 44 5.55 0.75 1.48
CA PRO A 44 6.36 1.84 2.02
C PRO A 44 7.46 1.33 2.95
N GLY A 45 8.47 2.16 3.16
CA GLY A 45 9.53 1.89 4.11
C GLY A 45 9.08 2.05 5.57
N GLY A 46 9.95 1.64 6.50
CA GLY A 46 9.70 1.70 7.94
C GLY A 46 10.29 0.50 8.66
N GLU A 47 9.54 -0.06 9.60
CA GLU A 47 9.91 -1.26 10.35
C GLU A 47 9.41 -2.52 9.61
N SER A 48 10.28 -3.12 8.81
CA SER A 48 9.92 -4.26 7.93
C SER A 48 9.35 -5.46 8.69
N THR A 49 9.84 -5.74 9.90
CA THR A 49 9.32 -6.81 10.76
C THR A 49 7.87 -6.53 11.17
N THR A 50 7.58 -5.28 11.52
CA THR A 50 6.23 -4.85 11.91
C THR A 50 5.31 -4.85 10.71
N LEU A 51 5.77 -4.34 9.57
CA LEU A 51 4.99 -4.30 8.33
C LEU A 51 4.62 -5.70 7.86
N ASN A 52 5.58 -6.63 7.78
CA ASN A 52 5.31 -8.02 7.40
C ASN A 52 4.31 -8.70 8.35
N ARG A 53 4.44 -8.48 9.67
CA ARG A 53 3.50 -9.03 10.65
C ARG A 53 2.09 -8.50 10.44
N LEU A 54 1.94 -7.19 10.23
CA LEU A 54 0.64 -6.56 9.97
C LEU A 54 0.06 -7.03 8.64
N MET A 55 0.86 -7.13 7.58
CA MET A 55 0.37 -7.63 6.29
C MET A 55 -0.13 -9.08 6.40
N ALA A 56 0.55 -9.92 7.19
CA ALA A 56 0.06 -11.28 7.46
C ALA A 56 -1.24 -11.28 8.28
N GLU A 57 -1.31 -10.46 9.33
CA GLU A 57 -2.48 -10.34 10.22
C GLU A 57 -3.73 -9.83 9.47
N TYR A 58 -3.55 -8.95 8.50
CA TYR A 58 -4.62 -8.40 7.65
C TYR A 58 -4.85 -9.20 6.35
N SER A 59 -4.26 -10.39 6.23
CA SER A 59 -4.38 -11.28 5.07
C SER A 59 -3.98 -10.64 3.73
N LEU A 60 -3.03 -9.70 3.77
CA LEU A 60 -2.50 -9.00 2.60
C LEU A 60 -1.31 -9.71 1.96
N ILE A 61 -0.69 -10.71 2.59
CA ILE A 61 0.46 -11.43 2.01
C ILE A 61 0.05 -12.37 0.87
N GLU A 62 -1.01 -13.15 1.06
CA GLU A 62 -1.48 -14.10 0.04
C GLU A 62 -1.93 -13.46 -1.30
N PRO A 63 -2.63 -12.31 -1.32
CA PRO A 63 -3.05 -11.67 -2.56
C PRO A 63 -1.97 -10.84 -3.27
N LEU A 64 -0.74 -10.73 -2.74
CA LEU A 64 0.36 -9.93 -3.29
C LEU A 64 1.44 -10.79 -3.95
#